data_AF-A0A101VWN2-F1
#
_entry.id   AF-A0A101VWN2-F1
#
_cell.length_a   1.000
_cell.length_b   1.000
_cell.length_c   1.000
_cell.angle_alpha   90.00
_cell.angle_beta   90.00
_cell.angle_gamma   90.00
#
_symmetry.space_group_name_H-M   'P 1'
#
loop_
_entity.id
_entity.type
_entity.pdbx_description
1 polymer ?
#
loop_
_entity_poly.entity_id
_entity_poly.type
_entity_poly.pdbx_seq_one_letter_code
_entity_poly.pdbx_strand_id
1 'polypeptide(L)'
;MDKNSVVKAWYDFANNDLTAAKYLLGLHPLKLEIICYHCQQSAEKILKGFLIDKNIDPPKTHDFKLLWRMCVEIADGFELYVKIPEQKAQEFFFCEETHILYLAI
;
A
#
# COMPACT_ATOMS: atom_id res chain seq x y z
N MET A 1 1.68 9.20 -23.58
CA MET A 1 2.63 8.87 -22.49
C MET A 1 3.05 7.43 -22.68
N ASP A 2 4.32 7.11 -22.51
CA ASP A 2 4.81 5.73 -22.61
C ASP A 2 4.37 4.94 -21.35
N LYS A 3 4.10 3.64 -21.48
CA LYS A 3 3.65 2.81 -20.35
C LYS A 3 4.62 2.87 -19.16
N ASN A 4 5.93 2.81 -19.43
CA ASN A 4 6.94 2.84 -18.39
C ASN A 4 6.90 4.16 -17.62
N SER A 5 6.66 5.28 -18.30
CA SER A 5 6.47 6.59 -17.66
C SER A 5 5.24 6.63 -16.75
N VAL A 6 4.15 5.96 -17.14
CA VAL A 6 2.93 5.86 -16.32
C VAL A 6 3.16 5.00 -15.09
N VAL A 7 3.75 3.81 -15.26
CA VAL A 7 4.10 2.91 -14.15
C VAL A 7 5.04 3.61 -13.17
N LYS A 8 6.08 4.27 -13.69
CA LYS A 8 7.01 5.05 -12.87
C LYS A 8 6.30 6.14 -12.08
N ALA A 9 5.37 6.88 -12.71
CA ALA A 9 4.61 7.92 -12.02
C ALA A 9 3.80 7.35 -10.84
N TRP A 10 3.17 6.18 -10.99
CA TRP A 10 2.46 5.51 -9.91
C TRP A 10 3.37 5.13 -8.74
N TYR A 11 4.57 4.62 -9.02
CA TYR A 11 5.56 4.33 -7.98
C TYR A 11 6.12 5.60 -7.33
N ASP A 12 6.35 6.66 -8.10
CA ASP A 12 6.77 7.95 -7.57
C ASP A 12 5.68 8.53 -6.62
N PHE A 13 4.40 8.41 -6.99
CA PHE A 13 3.28 8.82 -6.12
C PHE A 13 3.24 8.01 -4.83
N ALA A 14 3.41 6.69 -4.90
CA ALA A 14 3.44 5.84 -3.70
C ALA A 14 4.60 6.24 -2.77
N ASN A 15 5.78 6.47 -3.34
CA ASN A 15 6.95 6.89 -2.58
C ASN A 15 6.75 8.26 -1.91
N ASN A 16 6.03 9.18 -2.56
CA ASN A 16 5.67 10.47 -1.97
C ASN A 16 4.75 10.31 -0.76
N ASP A 17 3.74 9.43 -0.82
CA ASP A 17 2.88 9.15 0.33
C ASP A 17 3.68 8.53 1.48
N LEU A 18 4.53 7.53 1.19
CA LEU A 18 5.39 6.93 2.21
C LEU A 18 6.33 7.96 2.85
N THR A 19 6.90 8.85 2.04
CA THR A 19 7.77 9.93 2.53
C THR A 19 6.98 10.88 3.44
N ALA A 20 5.74 11.23 3.09
CA ALA A 20 4.87 12.03 3.93
C ALA A 20 4.56 11.33 5.28
N ALA A 21 4.22 10.04 5.26
CA ALA A 21 4.00 9.25 6.48
C ALA A 21 5.24 9.24 7.40
N LYS A 22 6.43 9.05 6.82
CA LYS A 22 7.73 9.10 7.53
C LYS A 22 7.99 10.46 8.16
N TYR A 23 7.74 11.53 7.43
CA TYR A 23 7.90 12.87 7.95
C TYR A 23 6.95 13.16 9.12
N LEU A 24 5.69 12.73 8.98
CA LEU A 24 4.64 12.95 9.99
C LEU A 24 4.90 12.18 11.29
N LEU A 25 5.58 11.03 11.26
CA LEU A 25 5.98 10.32 12.48
C LEU A 25 6.95 11.11 13.36
N GLY A 26 7.75 12.01 12.77
CA GLY A 26 8.67 12.86 13.51
C GLY A 26 8.02 14.09 14.14
N LEU A 27 6.72 14.32 13.93
CA LEU A 27 6.02 15.52 14.39
C LEU A 27 5.20 15.28 15.66
N HIS A 28 5.20 16.28 16.55
CA HIS A 28 4.34 16.32 17.72
C HIS A 28 3.37 17.52 17.65
N PRO A 29 2.08 17.31 17.95
CA PRO A 29 1.45 16.04 18.33
C PRO A 29 1.32 15.08 17.13
N LEU A 30 1.48 13.78 17.41
CA LEU A 30 1.33 12.72 16.40
C LEU A 30 -0.07 12.76 15.76
N LYS A 31 -0.11 12.65 14.44
CA LYS A 31 -1.34 12.61 13.65
C LYS A 31 -1.52 11.23 13.04
N LEU A 32 -1.79 10.23 13.89
CA LEU A 32 -1.86 8.82 13.49
C LEU A 32 -2.77 8.60 12.28
N GLU A 33 -4.01 9.11 12.31
CA GLU A 33 -4.96 8.96 11.19
C GLU A 33 -4.39 9.41 9.83
N ILE A 34 -3.64 10.51 9.81
CA ILE A 34 -3.03 11.06 8.59
C ILE A 34 -1.86 10.18 8.12
N ILE A 35 -1.06 9.66 9.07
CA ILE A 35 0.02 8.72 8.77
C ILE A 35 -0.56 7.45 8.13
N CYS A 36 -1.62 6.89 8.71
CA CYS A 36 -2.30 5.69 8.20
C CYS A 36 -2.85 5.90 6.80
N TYR A 37 -3.48 7.06 6.59
CA TYR A 37 -4.02 7.44 5.28
C TYR A 37 -2.93 7.40 4.20
N HIS A 38 -1.75 7.97 4.48
CA HIS A 38 -0.64 7.94 3.53
C HIS A 38 -0.05 6.53 3.36
N CYS A 39 0.03 5.72 4.41
CA CYS A 39 0.44 4.31 4.29
C CYS A 39 -0.49 3.51 3.37
N GLN A 40 -1.81 3.63 3.55
CA GLN A 40 -2.79 2.97 2.69
C GLN A 40 -2.67 3.47 1.24
N GLN A 41 -2.60 4.78 1.03
CA GLN A 41 -2.47 5.37 -0.31
C GLN A 41 -1.21 4.91 -1.02
N SER A 42 -0.08 4.84 -0.31
CA SER A 42 1.18 4.29 -0.83
C SER A 42 0.97 2.85 -1.32
N ALA A 43 0.34 2.01 -0.50
CA ALA A 43 0.11 0.61 -0.86
C ALA A 43 -0.81 0.47 -2.08
N GLU A 44 -1.93 1.21 -2.12
CA GLU A 44 -2.84 1.22 -3.27
C GLU A 44 -2.15 1.66 -4.58
N LYS A 45 -1.32 2.71 -4.52
CA LYS A 45 -0.62 3.23 -5.70
C LYS A 45 0.42 2.24 -6.25
N ILE A 46 1.09 1.48 -5.38
CA ILE A 46 1.98 0.39 -5.80
C ILE A 46 1.17 -0.69 -6.55
N LEU A 47 0.04 -1.14 -5.99
CA LEU A 47 -0.80 -2.16 -6.63
C LEU A 47 -1.31 -1.69 -8.00
N LYS A 48 -1.74 -0.43 -8.10
CA LYS A 48 -2.17 0.16 -9.38
C LYS A 48 -1.03 0.24 -10.39
N GLY A 49 0.16 0.66 -9.97
CA GLY A 49 1.36 0.66 -10.82
C GLY A 49 1.72 -0.74 -11.33
N PHE A 50 1.63 -1.75 -10.47
CA PHE A 50 1.86 -3.16 -10.83
C PHE A 50 0.84 -3.66 -11.86
N LEU A 51 -0.45 -3.39 -11.66
CA LEU A 51 -1.49 -3.78 -12.63
C LEU A 51 -1.21 -3.16 -14.01
N ILE A 52 -0.84 -1.87 -14.06
CA ILE A 52 -0.50 -1.19 -15.31
C ILE A 52 0.75 -1.80 -15.97
N ASP A 53 1.77 -2.16 -15.20
CA ASP A 53 2.96 -2.86 -15.71
C ASP A 53 2.59 -4.16 -16.43
N LYS A 54 1.62 -4.89 -15.87
CA LYS A 54 1.02 -6.11 -16.42
C LYS A 54 -0.02 -5.86 -17.52
N ASN A 55 -0.15 -4.63 -18.00
CA ASN A 55 -1.11 -4.19 -19.02
C ASN A 55 -2.58 -4.35 -18.61
N ILE A 56 -2.87 -4.26 -17.31
CA ILE A 56 -4.23 -4.27 -16.76
C ILE A 56 -4.55 -2.86 -16.28
N ASP A 57 -5.63 -2.28 -16.79
CA ASP A 57 -6.10 -0.98 -16.33
C ASP A 57 -6.75 -1.14 -14.94
N PRO A 58 -6.20 -0.55 -13.87
CA PRO A 58 -6.76 -0.69 -12.55
C PRO A 58 -8.13 0.02 -12.48
N PRO A 59 -9.13 -0.58 -11.80
CA PRO A 59 -10.41 0.07 -11.60
C PRO A 59 -10.25 1.40 -10.86
N LYS A 60 -11.11 2.37 -11.17
CA LYS A 60 -11.23 3.65 -10.43
C LYS A 60 -11.87 3.41 -9.06
N THR A 61 -11.10 2.79 -8.16
CA THR A 61 -11.51 2.39 -6.81
C THR A 61 -10.42 2.71 -5.79
N HIS A 62 -10.84 2.86 -4.54
CA HIS A 62 -9.97 2.88 -3.35
C HIS A 62 -10.12 1.60 -2.52
N ASP A 63 -10.71 0.54 -3.10
CA ASP A 63 -10.78 -0.77 -2.47
C ASP A 63 -9.42 -1.48 -2.58
N PHE A 64 -8.61 -1.36 -1.53
CA PHE A 64 -7.34 -2.04 -1.42
C PHE A 64 -7.46 -3.57 -1.57
N LYS A 65 -8.51 -4.19 -1.00
CA LYS A 65 -8.68 -5.65 -1.03
C LYS A 65 -8.93 -6.13 -2.46
N LEU A 66 -9.72 -5.38 -3.23
CA LEU A 66 -9.94 -5.67 -4.65
C LEU A 66 -8.64 -5.57 -5.46
N LEU A 67 -7.90 -4.46 -5.31
CA LEU A 67 -6.63 -4.26 -6.02
C LEU A 67 -5.61 -5.36 -5.68
N TRP A 68 -5.53 -5.74 -4.41
CA TRP A 68 -4.64 -6.80 -3.94
C TRP A 68 -5.00 -8.15 -4.56
N ARG A 69 -6.28 -8.54 -4.55
CA ARG A 69 -6.75 -9.78 -5.19
C ARG A 69 -6.38 -9.84 -6.67
N MET A 70 -6.61 -8.74 -7.40
CA MET A 70 -6.22 -8.65 -8.82
C MET A 70 -4.72 -8.87 -9.01
N CYS A 71 -3.87 -8.38 -8.11
CA CYS A 71 -2.42 -8.58 -8.19
C CYS A 71 -2.01 -10.03 -7.89
N VAL A 72 -2.64 -10.66 -6.88
CA VAL A 72 -2.41 -12.06 -6.50
C VAL A 72 -2.71 -13.02 -7.65
N GLU A 73 -3.75 -12.76 -8.43
CA GLU A 73 -4.12 -13.57 -9.59
C GLU A 73 -3.08 -13.54 -10.74
N ILE A 74 -2.19 -12.55 -10.76
CA ILE A 74 -1.25 -12.33 -11.89
C ILE A 74 0.14 -12.90 -11.60
N ALA A 75 0.60 -12.87 -10.36
CA ALA A 75 1.93 -13.32 -10.00
C ALA A 75 1.84 -14.33 -8.85
N ASP A 76 2.11 -15.59 -9.17
CA ASP A 76 2.41 -16.65 -8.21
C ASP A 76 3.60 -16.20 -7.35
N GLY A 77 3.32 -15.70 -6.16
CA GLY A 77 4.31 -15.02 -5.31
C GLY A 77 3.79 -13.80 -4.55
N PHE A 78 2.59 -13.32 -4.84
CA PHE A 78 1.88 -12.36 -3.97
C PHE A 78 1.33 -13.02 -2.68
N GLU A 79 1.70 -14.28 -2.41
CA GLU A 79 1.59 -14.94 -1.11
C GLU A 79 2.56 -14.32 -0.08
N LEU A 80 2.48 -12.99 0.13
CA LEU A 80 3.02 -12.38 1.34
C LEU A 80 1.94 -12.44 2.43
N TYR A 81 1.99 -13.53 3.21
CA TYR A 81 1.48 -13.69 4.57
C TYR A 81 -0.02 -13.41 4.83
N VAL A 82 -0.84 -14.42 4.56
CA VAL A 82 -2.07 -14.70 5.34
C VAL A 82 -1.79 -15.91 6.24
N LYS A 83 -1.01 -15.68 7.31
CA LYS A 83 -0.91 -16.48 8.56
C LYS A 83 0.15 -15.82 9.44
N ILE A 84 -0.26 -15.00 10.40
CA ILE A 84 0.61 -14.58 11.51
C ILE A 84 -0.01 -15.12 12.80
N PRO A 85 0.66 -16.02 13.54
CA PRO A 85 0.27 -16.41 14.87
C PRO A 85 0.35 -15.20 15.80
N GLU A 86 -0.71 -15.00 16.58
CA GLU A 86 -1.09 -13.88 17.46
C GLU A 86 -0.03 -13.30 18.44
N GLN A 87 1.23 -13.70 18.43
CA GLN A 87 2.10 -13.55 19.61
C GLN A 87 3.42 -12.80 19.39
N LYS A 88 3.72 -12.32 18.18
CA LYS A 88 4.92 -11.50 17.93
C LYS A 88 4.70 -10.40 16.89
N ALA A 89 3.64 -9.61 17.07
CA ALA A 89 3.46 -8.37 16.34
C ALA A 89 4.49 -7.32 16.83
N GLN A 90 5.72 -7.42 16.35
CA GLN A 90 6.66 -6.30 16.27
C GLN A 90 7.01 -5.97 14.81
N GLU A 91 6.41 -6.68 13.85
CA GLU A 91 6.46 -6.41 12.43
C GLU A 91 5.02 -6.59 11.90
N PHE A 92 4.43 -5.50 11.38
CA PHE A 92 3.05 -5.40 10.86
C PHE A 92 1.93 -5.69 11.87
N PHE A 93 1.34 -4.63 12.43
CA PHE A 93 0.08 -4.74 13.20
C PHE A 93 -1.14 -4.62 12.27
N PHE A 94 -1.99 -5.65 12.30
CA PHE A 94 -3.37 -5.59 11.82
C PHE A 94 -4.25 -5.08 12.96
N CYS A 95 -4.88 -3.91 12.80
CA CYS A 95 -5.86 -3.40 13.76
C CYS A 95 -7.25 -3.83 13.29
N GLU A 96 -7.88 -4.77 14.02
CA GLU A 96 -9.18 -5.35 13.65
C GLU A 96 -10.29 -4.31 13.51
N GLU A 97 -10.20 -3.18 14.23
CA GLU A 97 -11.24 -2.14 14.22
C GLU A 97 -11.13 -1.15 13.04
N THR A 98 -9.97 -1.04 12.38
CA THR A 98 -9.73 0.03 11.38
C THR A 98 -9.40 -0.45 9.97
N HIS A 99 -9.06 -1.73 9.76
CA HIS A 99 -8.82 -2.30 8.42
C HIS A 99 -7.72 -1.58 7.59
N ILE A 100 -6.78 -0.88 8.22
CA ILE A 100 -5.68 -0.19 7.53
C ILE A 100 -4.36 -0.96 7.69
N LEU A 101 -3.64 -1.17 6.59
CA LEU A 101 -2.23 -1.60 6.59
C LEU A 101 -1.36 -0.49 7.17
N TYR A 102 -0.72 -0.73 8.30
CA TYR A 102 0.42 0.06 8.72
C TYR A 102 1.69 -0.49 8.08
N LEU A 103 2.34 0.32 7.24
CA LEU A 103 3.75 0.12 6.93
C LEU A 103 4.54 0.51 8.19
N ALA A 104 5.29 -0.43 8.76
CA ALA A 104 6.25 -0.09 9.80
C ALA A 104 7.29 0.86 9.19
N ILE A 105 7.45 2.00 9.84
CA ILE A 105 8.66 2.82 9.78
C ILE A 105 9.43 2.48 11.05
#